data_AF-X1JW56-F1
#
_entry.id   AF-X1JW56-F1
#
_cell.length_a   1.000
_cell.length_b   1.000
_cell.length_c   1.000
_cell.angle_alpha   90.00
_cell.angle_beta   90.00
_cell.angle_gamma   90.00
#
_symmetry.space_group_name_H-M   'P 1'
#
loop_
_entity.id
_entity.type
_entity.pdbx_description
1 polymer ?
#
loop_
_entity_poly.entity_id
_entity_poly.type
_entity_poly.pdbx_seq_one_letter_code
_entity_poly.pdbx_strand_id
1 'polypeptide(L)' 'MVKKVKIYPIECVVRGYITGSGLEEYKKTGMIGDLKLPPNLSKCDRLPEVIFTPTTKEVSG' A
#
# COMPACT_ATOMS: atom_id res chain seq x y z
N MET A 1 16.23 -25.06 4.03
CA MET A 1 14.98 -25.75 4.40
C MET A 1 14.01 -24.73 4.96
N VAL A 2 12.76 -24.72 4.50
CA VAL A 2 11.69 -23.80 4.98
C VAL A 2 10.54 -24.61 5.58
N LYS A 3 9.75 -24.02 6.47
CA LYS A 3 8.56 -24.67 7.06
C LYS A 3 7.33 -24.39 6.22
N LYS A 4 6.52 -25.42 5.96
CA LYS A 4 5.18 -25.24 5.37
C LYS A 4 4.29 -24.50 6.39
N VAL A 5 3.55 -23.51 5.91
CA VAL A 5 2.63 -22.70 6.73
C VAL A 5 1.28 -22.55 6.04
N LYS A 6 0.25 -22.20 6.81
CA LYS A 6 -1.04 -21.76 6.27
C LYS A 6 -0.89 -20.31 5.78
N ILE A 7 -1.17 -20.08 4.50
CA ILE A 7 -1.13 -18.74 3.90
C ILE A 7 -2.44 -18.01 4.20
N TYR A 8 -2.34 -16.78 4.69
CA TYR A 8 -3.46 -15.84 4.69
C TYR A 8 -3.47 -15.10 3.34
N PRO A 9 -4.61 -14.97 2.66
CA PRO A 9 -4.71 -14.38 1.32
C PRO A 9 -4.65 -12.84 1.37
N ILE A 10 -3.66 -12.32 2.09
CA ILE A 10 -3.43 -10.89 2.32
C ILE A 10 -1.99 -10.60 1.92
N GLU A 11 -1.79 -9.55 1.14
CA GLU A 11 -0.48 -9.02 0.84
C GLU A 11 -0.16 -7.89 1.82
N CYS A 12 0.86 -8.12 2.64
CA CYS A 12 1.30 -7.18 3.66
C CYS A 12 2.23 -6.12 3.05
N VAL A 13 1.66 -5.08 2.45
CA VAL A 13 2.43 -4.01 1.81
C VAL A 13 2.78 -2.90 2.82
N VAL A 14 4.06 -2.54 2.90
CA VAL A 14 4.57 -1.45 3.72
C VAL A 14 5.19 -0.38 2.82
N ARG A 15 4.87 0.90 3.06
CA ARG A 15 5.27 2.02 2.20
C ARG A 15 5.99 3.08 3.02
N GLY A 16 7.21 3.42 2.61
CA GLY A 16 7.92 4.63 3.05
C GLY A 16 7.85 5.79 2.03
N TYR A 17 7.43 5.48 0.81
CA TYR A 17 7.34 6.42 -0.31
C TYR A 17 6.06 6.15 -1.10
N ILE A 18 5.48 7.19 -1.69
CA ILE A 18 4.24 7.09 -2.46
C ILE A 18 4.53 6.83 -3.94
N THR A 19 4.04 5.70 -4.46
CA THR A 19 4.18 5.30 -5.87
C THR A 19 3.18 4.19 -6.21
N GLY A 20 3.11 3.82 -7.49
CA GLY A 20 2.27 2.73 -8.00
C GLY A 20 0.79 2.93 -7.68
N SER A 21 0.08 1.84 -7.38
CA SER A 21 -1.36 1.85 -7.09
C SER A 21 -1.76 2.82 -5.97
N GLY A 22 -0.94 2.94 -4.93
CA GLY A 22 -1.19 3.88 -3.83
C GLY A 22 -1.13 5.35 -4.27
N LEU A 23 -0.27 5.70 -5.23
CA LEU A 23 -0.25 7.06 -5.78
C LEU A 23 -1.50 7.34 -6.63
N GLU A 24 -1.95 6.36 -7.41
CA GLU A 24 -3.13 6.50 -8.27
C GLU A 24 -4.42 6.62 -7.46
N GLU A 25 -4.52 5.92 -6.33
CA GLU A 25 -5.61 6.11 -5.37
C GLU A 25 -5.55 7.48 -4.71
N TYR A 26 -4.39 7.86 -4.18
CA TYR A 26 -4.18 9.16 -3.54
C TYR A 26 -4.55 10.34 -4.45
N LYS A 27 -4.20 10.29 -5.74
CA LYS A 27 -4.59 11.34 -6.69
C LYS A 27 -6.11 11.49 -6.83
N LYS A 28 -6.87 10.42 -6.62
CA LYS A 28 -8.33 10.41 -6.75
C LYS A 28 -9.03 10.80 -5.44
N THR A 29 -8.51 10.35 -4.30
CA THR A 29 -9.22 10.42 -3.01
C THR A 29 -8.49 11.27 -1.96
N GLY A 30 -7.21 11.54 -2.15
CA GLY A 30 -6.31 12.06 -1.11
C GLY A 30 -5.92 11.03 -0.05
N MET A 31 -6.19 9.74 -0.31
CA MET A 31 -6.06 8.66 0.67
C MET A 31 -5.42 7.41 0.04
N ILE A 32 -4.95 6.49 0.89
CA ILE A 32 -4.65 5.10 0.51
C ILE A 32 -5.41 4.19 1.48
N GLY A 33 -6.40 3.44 0.99
CA GLY A 33 -7.40 2.80 1.84
C GLY A 33 -8.11 3.85 2.70
N ASP A 34 -8.12 3.62 4.01
CA ASP A 34 -8.75 4.53 4.98
C ASP A 34 -7.77 5.59 5.52
N LEU A 35 -6.52 5.62 5.05
CA LEU A 35 -5.49 6.52 5.54
C LEU A 35 -5.45 7.80 4.70
N LYS A 36 -5.84 8.93 5.30
CA LYS A 36 -5.69 10.24 4.68
C LYS A 36 -4.24 10.69 4.70
N LEU A 37 -3.72 11.08 3.54
CA LEU A 37 -2.34 11.54 3.41
C LEU A 37 -2.26 13.06 3.33
N PRO A 38 -1.08 13.64 3.63
CA PRO A 38 -0.84 15.07 3.43
C PRO A 38 -1.14 15.49 1.99
N PRO A 39 -1.59 16.74 1.76
CA PRO A 39 -1.80 17.24 0.41
C PRO A 39 -0.48 17.42 -0.35
N ASN A 40 -0.59 17.54 -1.67
CA ASN A 40 0.52 17.88 -2.58
C ASN A 40 1.66 16.86 -2.63
N LEU A 41 1.42 15.59 -2.29
CA LEU A 41 2.39 14.53 -2.54
C LEU A 41 2.47 14.22 -4.04
N SER A 42 3.70 14.05 -4.51
CA SER A 42 4.04 13.71 -5.89
C SER A 42 4.71 12.33 -5.95
N LYS A 43 4.97 11.86 -7.18
CA LYS A 43 5.51 10.51 -7.40
C LYS A 43 6.88 10.37 -6.74
N CYS A 44 7.04 9.30 -5.97
CA CYS A 44 8.24 8.96 -5.20
C CYS A 44 8.55 9.91 -4.03
N ASP A 45 7.60 10.75 -3.60
CA ASP A 45 7.77 11.51 -2.37
C ASP A 45 7.78 10.60 -1.14
N ARG A 46 8.57 11.01 -0.14
CA ARG A 46 8.65 10.32 1.14
C ARG A 46 7.37 10.57 1.94
N LEU A 47 6.80 9.51 2.50
CA LEU A 47 5.68 9.64 3.43
C LEU A 47 6.18 10.17 4.78
N PRO A 48 5.36 10.94 5.53
CA PRO A 48 5.74 11.42 6.87
C PRO A 48 6.07 10.28 7.83
N GLU A 49 5.36 9.17 7.67
CA GLU A 49 5.56 7.93 8.41
C GLU A 49 5.46 6.72 7.48
N VAL A 50 6.01 5.60 7.91
CA VAL A 50 5.85 4.33 7.21
C VAL A 50 4.43 3.82 7.45
N ILE A 51 3.69 3.56 6.38
CA ILE A 51 2.31 3.09 6.46
C ILE A 51 2.18 1.62 6.03
N PHE A 52 1.23 0.92 6.64
CA PHE A 52 0.82 -0.43 6.29
C PHE A 52 -0.46 -0.38 5.46
N THR A 53 -0.42 -0.88 4.24
CA THR A 53 -1.54 -0.84 3.28
C THR A 53 -1.83 -2.26 2.79
N PRO A 54 -2.44 -3.11 3.63
CA PRO A 54 -2.71 -4.49 3.24
C PRO A 54 -3.67 -4.55 2.06
N THR A 55 -3.46 -5.50 1.17
CA THR A 55 -4.37 -5.77 0.06
C THR A 55 -4.79 -7.22 0.05
N THR A 56 -5.90 -7.52 -0.61
CA THR A 56 -6.28 -8.92 -0.87
C THR A 56 -5.33 -9.51 -1.90
N LYS A 57 -5.02 -10.80 -1.75
CA LYS A 57 -4.35 -11.56 -2.79
C LYS A 57 -5.37 -11.99 -3.83
N GLU A 58 -5.26 -11.47 -5.04
CA GLU A 58 -6.07 -11.90 -6.19
C GLU A 58 -5.91 -13.43 -6.38
N VAL A 59 -7.03 -14.12 -6.60
CA VAL A 59 -7.06 -15.57 -6.79
C VAL A 59 -6.74 -15.95 -8.25
N SER A 60 -6.99 -15.03 -9.18
CA SER A 60 -6.74 -15.14 -10.62
C SER A 60 -6.37 -13.76 -11.18
N GLY A 61 -5.43 -13.70 -12.12
CA GLY A 61 -5.08 -12.47 -12.84
C GLY A 61 -5.84 -12.28 -14.14
#